data_AF-A0A314L040-F1
#
_entry.id   AF-A0A314L040-F1
#
_cell.length_a   1.000
_cell.length_b   1.000
_cell.length_c   1.000
_cell.angle_alpha   90.00
_cell.angle_beta   90.00
_cell.angle_gamma   90.00
#
_symmetry.space_group_name_H-M   'P 1'
#
loop_
_entity.id
_entity.type
_entity.pdbx_description
1 polymer ?
#
loop_
_entity_poly.entity_id
_entity_poly.type
_entity_poly.pdbx_seq_one_letter_code
_entity_poly.pdbx_strand_id
1 'polypeptide(L)'
;KETFPDEQLLAITLSTVPWYADYVNFIASGVTPPELTPDSRRRFLHDVRLYMWDEPFLYRLCADQLVRRCVPEEEMNAILHD
;
A
#
# COMPACT_ATOMS: atom_id res chain seq x y z
N LYS A 1 -12.12 -7.13 -28.29
CA LYS A 1 -11.38 -6.31 -27.30
C LYS A 1 -12.23 -6.35 -26.05
N GLU A 2 -11.95 -7.29 -25.17
CA GLU A 2 -12.70 -7.40 -23.91
C GLU A 2 -12.22 -6.27 -23.02
N THR A 3 -13.16 -5.45 -22.56
CA THR A 3 -12.91 -4.38 -21.61
C THR A 3 -13.69 -4.78 -20.38
N PHE A 4 -13.00 -5.39 -19.43
CA PHE A 4 -13.58 -5.79 -18.16
C PHE A 4 -13.95 -4.51 -17.39
N PRO A 5 -15.23 -4.31 -17.01
CA PRO A 5 -15.65 -3.09 -16.32
C PRO A 5 -15.00 -2.93 -14.93
N ASP A 6 -14.57 -4.04 -14.32
CA ASP A 6 -13.92 -4.11 -13.00
C ASP A 6 -12.39 -4.12 -13.06
N GLU A 7 -11.77 -4.23 -14.25
CA GLU A 7 -10.34 -3.94 -14.40
C GLU A 7 -10.16 -2.42 -14.48
N GLN A 8 -10.44 -1.74 -13.37
CA GLN A 8 -9.81 -0.45 -13.14
C GLN A 8 -8.34 -0.77 -12.89
N LEU A 9 -7.54 -0.72 -13.95
CA LEU A 9 -6.15 -0.37 -13.82
C LEU A 9 -6.15 0.93 -13.01
N LEU A 10 -5.94 0.81 -11.69
CA LEU A 10 -5.31 1.83 -10.86
C LEU A 10 -3.86 1.96 -11.36
N ALA A 11 -3.71 2.20 -12.67
CA ALA A 11 -2.52 2.63 -13.33
C ALA A 11 -2.26 3.99 -12.73
N ILE A 12 -1.49 3.95 -11.63
CA ILE A 12 -0.84 5.05 -10.91
C ILE A 12 -0.91 6.31 -11.77
N THR A 13 -2.03 7.03 -11.66
CA THR A 13 -2.19 8.35 -12.28
C THR A 13 -1.45 9.40 -11.46
N LEU A 14 -0.82 8.97 -10.36
CA LEU A 14 0.08 9.79 -9.58
C LEU A 14 1.37 10.01 -10.36
N SER A 15 1.73 11.27 -10.54
CA SER A 15 3.10 11.68 -10.89
C SER A 15 4.13 11.27 -9.84
N THR A 16 3.70 10.76 -8.68
CA THR A 16 4.49 10.34 -7.53
C THR A 16 4.20 8.89 -7.14
N VAL A 17 5.21 8.11 -6.81
CA VAL A 17 5.01 6.74 -6.29
C VAL A 17 4.25 6.82 -4.96
N PRO A 18 3.16 6.04 -4.75
CA PRO A 18 2.46 6.01 -3.48
C PRO A 18 3.42 5.71 -2.32
N TRP A 19 3.21 6.35 -1.16
CA TRP A 19 4.09 6.20 0.01
C TRP A 19 4.24 4.74 0.49
N TYR A 20 3.27 3.88 0.16
CA TYR A 20 3.23 2.48 0.57
C TYR A 20 3.76 1.51 -0.50
N ALA A 21 4.24 1.99 -1.64
CA ALA A 21 4.66 1.11 -2.75
C ALA A 21 5.72 0.10 -2.32
N ASP A 22 6.69 0.51 -1.51
CA ASP A 22 7.73 -0.38 -0.98
C ASP A 22 7.17 -1.52 -0.12
N TYR A 23 6.12 -1.24 0.67
CA TYR A 23 5.45 -2.24 1.50
C TYR A 23 4.72 -3.25 0.62
N VAL A 24 3.94 -2.78 -0.35
CA VAL A 24 3.18 -3.65 -1.28
C VAL A 24 4.14 -4.49 -2.13
N ASN A 25 5.19 -3.87 -2.66
CA ASN A 25 6.22 -4.56 -3.44
C ASN A 25 6.88 -5.68 -2.62
N PHE A 26 7.24 -5.40 -1.36
CA PHE A 26 7.81 -6.41 -0.48
C PHE A 26 6.80 -7.52 -0.13
N ILE A 27 5.54 -7.20 0.14
CA ILE A 27 4.50 -8.19 0.45
C ILE A 27 4.23 -9.10 -0.76
N ALA A 28 4.15 -8.52 -1.96
CA ALA A 28 3.82 -9.24 -3.19
C ALA A 28 4.98 -10.09 -3.73
N SER A 29 6.22 -9.58 -3.65
CA SER A 29 7.39 -10.21 -4.29
C SER A 29 8.48 -10.69 -3.32
N GLY A 30 8.42 -10.30 -2.05
CA GLY A 30 9.49 -10.52 -1.07
C GLY A 30 10.74 -9.65 -1.27
N VAL A 31 10.76 -8.76 -2.27
CA VAL A 31 11.92 -7.92 -2.58
C VAL A 31 11.97 -6.72 -1.65
N THR A 32 13.10 -6.56 -0.96
CA THR A 32 13.35 -5.39 -0.09
C THR A 32 13.88 -4.23 -0.94
N PRO A 33 13.45 -2.98 -0.69
CA PRO A 33 14.01 -1.82 -1.38
C PRO A 33 15.54 -1.73 -1.16
N PRO A 34 16.33 -1.56 -2.23
CA PRO A 34 17.79 -1.58 -2.14
C PRO A 34 18.39 -0.35 -1.44
N GLU A 35 17.63 0.74 -1.31
CA GLU A 35 18.09 2.01 -0.72
C GLU A 35 18.01 2.05 0.82
N LEU A 36 17.58 0.96 1.48
CA LEU A 36 17.41 0.95 2.94
C LEU A 36 18.76 0.79 3.68
N THR A 37 19.01 1.68 4.64
CA THR A 37 20.09 1.50 5.63
C THR A 37 19.78 0.31 6.55
N PRO A 38 20.78 -0.28 7.23
CA PRO A 38 20.54 -1.42 8.13
C PRO A 38 19.49 -1.14 9.22
N ASP A 39 19.48 0.07 9.77
CA ASP A 39 18.51 0.47 10.79
C ASP A 39 17.10 0.70 10.21
N SER A 40 17.01 1.36 9.05
CA SER A 40 15.70 1.55 8.40
C SER A 40 15.13 0.22 7.90
N ARG A 41 15.98 -0.71 7.45
CA ARG A 41 15.58 -2.07 7.06
C ARG A 41 14.98 -2.84 8.24
N ARG A 42 15.58 -2.76 9.43
CA ARG A 42 15.01 -3.42 10.63
C ARG A 42 13.62 -2.87 10.96
N ARG A 43 13.47 -1.54 10.91
CA ARG A 43 12.16 -0.88 11.13
C ARG A 43 11.15 -1.27 10.05
N PHE A 44 11.54 -1.24 8.78
CA PHE A 44 10.70 -1.65 7.66
C PHE A 44 10.17 -3.08 7.83
N LEU A 45 11.05 -4.04 8.13
CA LEU A 45 10.67 -5.45 8.35
C LEU A 45 9.80 -5.67 9.60
N HIS A 46 9.89 -4.79 10.58
CA HIS A 46 8.98 -4.79 11.72
C HIS A 46 7.61 -4.27 11.31
N ASP A 47 7.57 -3.13 10.61
CA ASP A 47 6.33 -2.44 10.25
C ASP A 47 5.53 -3.21 9.20
N VAL A 48 6.19 -3.78 8.19
CA VAL A 48 5.56 -4.61 7.14
C VAL A 48 4.71 -5.74 7.72
N ARG A 49 5.08 -6.32 8.86
CA ARG A 49 4.31 -7.41 9.50
C ARG A 49 2.91 -6.99 9.91
N LEU A 50 2.68 -5.69 10.08
CA LEU A 50 1.40 -5.11 10.42
C LEU A 50 0.54 -4.82 9.19
N TYR A 51 1.08 -4.98 7.98
CA TYR A 51 0.38 -4.68 6.74
C TYR A 51 -0.04 -5.97 6.02
N MET A 52 -1.19 -5.90 5.36
CA MET A 52 -1.75 -6.95 4.53
C MET A 52 -2.17 -6.36 3.18
N TRP A 53 -1.74 -6.98 2.10
CA TRP A 53 -2.11 -6.57 0.74
C TRP A 53 -3.25 -7.47 0.24
N ASP A 54 -4.38 -6.87 -0.06
CA ASP A 54 -5.53 -7.51 -0.72
C ASP A 54 -5.96 -6.59 -1.86
N GLU A 55 -5.47 -6.89 -3.07
CA GLU A 55 -5.50 -6.00 -4.21
C GLU A 55 -6.92 -5.46 -4.49
N PRO A 56 -7.11 -4.14 -4.65
CA PRO A 56 -6.10 -3.06 -4.74
C PRO A 56 -5.82 -2.33 -3.42
N PHE A 57 -6.22 -2.89 -2.28
CA PHE A 57 -6.21 -2.21 -1.00
C PHE A 57 -5.11 -2.74 -0.07
N LEU A 58 -4.44 -1.79 0.56
CA LEU A 58 -3.54 -2.07 1.67
C LEU A 58 -4.32 -1.95 2.97
N TYR A 59 -4.16 -2.93 3.86
CA TYR A 59 -4.73 -2.93 5.19
C TYR A 59 -3.63 -2.91 6.24
N ARG A 60 -3.90 -2.28 7.38
CA ARG A 60 -3.01 -2.24 8.54
C ARG A 60 -3.71 -2.78 9.78
N LEU A 61 -3.04 -3.65 10.51
CA LEU A 61 -3.39 -4.03 11.88
C LEU A 61 -2.97 -2.90 12.83
N CYS A 62 -3.95 -2.24 13.43
CA CYS A 62 -3.74 -1.15 14.37
C CYS A 62 -3.53 -1.67 15.81
N ALA A 63 -3.08 -0.78 16.70
CA ALA A 63 -2.78 -1.13 18.10
C ALA A 63 -4.01 -1.65 18.88
N ASP A 64 -5.21 -1.22 18.47
CA ASP A 64 -6.50 -1.68 19.00
C ASP A 64 -6.96 -3.02 18.41
N GLN A 65 -6.07 -3.74 17.71
CA GLN A 65 -6.34 -5.04 17.08
C GLN A 65 -7.38 -4.99 15.95
N LEU A 66 -7.76 -3.80 15.48
CA LEU A 66 -8.65 -3.64 14.33
C LEU A 66 -7.84 -3.48 13.06
N VAL A 67 -8.32 -4.13 12.00
CA VAL A 67 -7.78 -4.01 10.64
C VAL A 67 -8.45 -2.82 9.97
N ARG A 68 -7.66 -1.89 9.45
CA ARG A 68 -8.14 -0.69 8.75
C ARG A 68 -7.53 -0.58 7.37
N ARG A 69 -8.33 -0.17 6.39
CA ARG A 69 -7.83 0.17 5.05
C ARG A 69 -6.95 1.42 5.13
N CYS A 70 -5.77 1.33 4.55
CA CYS A 70 -4.92 2.47 4.25
C CYS A 70 -5.50 3.22 3.06
N VAL A 71 -5.76 4.51 3.24
CA VAL A 71 -6.30 5.38 2.21
C VAL A 71 -5.18 6.29 1.73
N PRO A 72 -4.83 6.28 0.42
CA PRO A 72 -3.89 7.24 -0.12
C PRO A 72 -4.47 8.66 -0.08
N GLU A 73 -3.60 9.67 -0.09
CA GLU A 73 -4.00 11.08 0.02
C GLU A 73 -4.93 11.50 -1.14
N GLU A 74 -4.76 10.94 -2.33
CA GLU A 74 -5.59 11.25 -3.49
C GLU A 74 -7.05 10.78 -3.30
N GLU A 75 -7.27 9.67 -2.59
CA GLU A 75 -8.60 9.14 -2.28
C GLU A 75 -9.24 9.84 -1.08
N MET A 76 -8.45 10.48 -0.22
CA MET A 76 -8.94 11.09 1.02
C MET A 76 -10.01 12.14 0.75
N ASN A 77 -9.80 13.03 -0.23
CA ASN A 77 -10.77 14.07 -0.57
C ASN A 77 -12.08 13.50 -1.12
N ALA A 78 -12.02 12.42 -1.89
CA ALA A 78 -13.22 11.76 -2.41
C ALA A 78 -14.05 11.13 -1.29
N ILE A 79 -13.41 10.62 -0.24
CA ILE A 79 -14.10 9.99 0.91
C ILE A 79 -14.65 11.04 1.89
N LEU A 80 -13.93 12.14 2.13
CA LEU A 80 -14.33 13.16 3.10
C LEU A 80 -15.45 14.08 2.57
N HIS A 81 -15.61 14.18 1.25
CA HIS A 81 -16.57 15.08 0.61
C HIS A 81 -17.71 14.35 -0.13
N ASP A 82 -17.89 13.06 0.17
CA ASP A 82 -19.05 12.25 -0.25
C ASP A 82 -20.29 12.52 0.61
#